data_AF-A0A1R1WZR5-F1
#
_entry.id   AF-A0A1R1WZR5-F1
#
_cell.length_a   1.000
_cell.length_b   1.000
_cell.length_c   1.000
_cell.angle_alpha   90.00
_cell.angle_beta   90.00
_cell.angle_gamma   90.00
#
_symmetry.space_group_name_H-M   'P 1'
#
loop_
_entity.id
_entity.type
_entity.pdbx_description
1 polymer ?
#
loop_
_entity_poly.entity_id
_entity_poly.type
_entity_poly.pdbx_seq_one_letter_code
_entity_poly.pdbx_strand_id
1 'polypeptide(L)'
;MRVKYKKLQYLSIFICLAGMGASVFIDNYGKQGYRGQDPLKGDLFMILGATCYAVSNIMLEYIVRKRPIYEALGYLGLLGTIVNGIQLLALELNEIKSTTWTGQVVGYNLGFVAFMLLLYSLTPVLFRMSSATFYNLSLLTSDVYILLIGIFVFGYDVTPFYTIAYVLVISGLVIFNISPSLASDSILKLKGFN
;
A
#
# COMPACT_ATOMS: atom_id res chain seq x y z
N MET A 1 -19.30 -8.07 7.74
CA MET A 1 -19.09 -7.24 6.53
C MET A 1 -19.74 -7.95 5.36
N ARG A 2 -20.88 -7.46 4.84
CA ARG A 2 -21.43 -7.92 3.54
C ARG A 2 -21.50 -6.71 2.62
N VAL A 3 -20.36 -6.36 2.05
CA VAL A 3 -20.27 -5.30 1.05
C VAL A 3 -20.72 -5.89 -0.28
N LYS A 4 -21.85 -5.42 -0.82
CA LYS A 4 -22.30 -5.79 -2.16
C LYS A 4 -21.61 -4.88 -3.16
N TYR A 5 -20.59 -5.40 -3.83
CA TYR A 5 -19.92 -4.68 -4.90
C TYR A 5 -20.81 -4.60 -6.14
N LYS A 6 -20.91 -3.41 -6.74
CA LYS A 6 -21.58 -3.24 -8.03
C LYS A 6 -20.63 -3.66 -9.16
N LYS A 7 -21.18 -4.15 -10.28
CA LYS A 7 -20.39 -4.62 -11.44
C LYS A 7 -19.33 -3.59 -11.92
N LEU A 8 -19.64 -2.30 -11.81
CA LEU A 8 -18.73 -1.20 -12.15
C LEU A 8 -17.49 -1.11 -11.24
N GLN A 9 -17.60 -1.48 -9.96
CA GLN A 9 -16.45 -1.48 -9.04
C GLN A 9 -15.48 -2.61 -9.37
N TYR A 10 -16.01 -3.80 -9.72
CA TYR A 10 -15.18 -4.89 -10.20
C TYR A 10 -14.43 -4.53 -11.49
N LEU A 11 -15.11 -3.85 -12.42
CA LEU A 11 -14.48 -3.36 -13.64
C LEU A 11 -13.38 -2.34 -13.32
N SER A 12 -13.63 -1.41 -12.41
CA SER A 12 -12.65 -0.39 -12.01
C SER A 12 -11.40 -1.01 -11.39
N ILE A 13 -11.58 -2.00 -10.49
CA ILE A 13 -10.47 -2.73 -9.87
C ILE A 13 -9.66 -3.46 -10.95
N PHE A 14 -10.32 -4.11 -11.92
CA PHE A 14 -9.63 -4.79 -13.01
C PHE A 14 -8.80 -3.83 -13.87
N ILE A 15 -9.34 -2.64 -14.17
CA ILE A 15 -8.63 -1.58 -14.91
C ILE A 15 -7.39 -1.11 -14.12
N CYS A 16 -7.53 -0.86 -12.81
CA CYS A 16 -6.40 -0.48 -11.95
C CYS A 16 -5.32 -1.56 -11.91
N LEU A 17 -5.71 -2.84 -11.77
CA LEU A 17 -4.78 -3.97 -11.77
C LEU A 17 -4.06 -4.12 -13.10
N ALA A 18 -4.75 -3.92 -14.22
CA ALA A 18 -4.14 -3.92 -15.54
C ALA A 18 -3.12 -2.77 -15.71
N GLY A 19 -3.43 -1.58 -15.19
CA GLY A 19 -2.52 -0.43 -15.21
C GLY A 19 -1.26 -0.65 -14.39
N MET A 20 -1.41 -1.18 -13.17
CA MET A 20 -0.28 -1.57 -12.31
C MET A 20 0.55 -2.71 -12.93
N GLY A 21 -0.10 -3.69 -13.57
CA GLY A 21 0.63 -4.75 -14.28
C GLY A 21 1.43 -4.22 -15.47
N ALA A 22 0.86 -3.27 -16.22
CA ALA A 22 1.53 -2.63 -17.35
C ALA A 22 2.75 -1.81 -16.91
N SER A 23 2.65 -1.05 -15.81
CA SER A 23 3.80 -0.27 -15.30
C SER A 23 4.96 -1.18 -14.89
N VAL A 24 4.69 -2.27 -14.18
CA VAL A 24 5.71 -3.28 -13.82
C VAL A 24 6.34 -3.92 -15.06
N PHE A 25 5.53 -4.24 -16.07
CA PHE A 25 6.04 -4.80 -17.32
C PHE A 25 6.96 -3.83 -18.04
N ILE A 26 6.60 -2.55 -18.12
CA ILE A 26 7.43 -1.49 -18.72
C ILE A 26 8.76 -1.36 -17.96
N ASP A 27 8.73 -1.40 -16.63
CA ASP A 27 9.94 -1.32 -15.79
C ASP A 27 10.89 -2.50 -16.04
N ASN A 28 10.35 -3.71 -16.26
CA ASN A 28 11.15 -4.89 -16.57
C ASN A 28 11.76 -4.81 -17.98
N TYR A 29 11.04 -4.27 -18.96
CA TYR A 29 11.55 -4.07 -20.32
C TYR A 29 12.63 -2.96 -20.39
N GLY A 30 12.52 -1.93 -19.55
CA GLY A 30 13.50 -0.84 -19.47
C GLY A 30 14.83 -1.24 -18.82
N LYS A 31 14.85 -2.30 -17.99
CA LYS A 31 16.02 -2.76 -17.24
C LYS A 31 16.68 -3.98 -17.91
N GLN A 32 17.32 -3.79 -19.06
CA GLN A 32 17.99 -4.85 -19.83
C GLN A 32 19.21 -5.55 -19.14
N GLY A 33 19.41 -5.40 -17.84
CA GLY A 33 20.61 -5.92 -17.14
C GLY A 33 20.41 -6.53 -15.76
N TYR A 34 19.21 -6.45 -15.16
CA TYR A 34 18.94 -6.95 -13.81
C TYR A 34 17.98 -8.14 -13.84
N ARG A 35 18.41 -9.26 -14.43
CA ARG A 35 17.73 -10.54 -14.24
C ARG A 35 18.07 -11.07 -12.84
N GLY A 36 17.09 -11.12 -11.95
CA GLY A 36 17.25 -11.75 -10.64
C GLY A 36 17.74 -13.20 -10.77
N GLN A 37 18.51 -13.67 -9.79
CA GLN A 37 19.11 -15.02 -9.80
C GLN A 37 18.06 -16.12 -10.00
N ASP A 38 16.87 -15.98 -9.40
CA ASP A 38 15.75 -16.91 -9.53
C ASP A 38 14.40 -16.15 -9.63
N PRO A 39 13.93 -15.78 -10.85
CA PRO A 39 12.68 -15.03 -11.02
C PRO A 39 11.46 -15.79 -10.48
N LEU A 40 11.40 -17.12 -10.65
CA LEU A 40 10.29 -17.95 -10.17
C LEU A 40 10.13 -17.91 -8.64
N LYS A 41 11.26 -17.90 -7.92
CA LYS A 41 11.26 -17.82 -6.45
C LYS A 41 10.77 -16.45 -6.00
N GLY A 42 11.15 -15.39 -6.71
CA GLY A 42 10.65 -14.03 -6.51
C GLY A 42 9.13 -13.93 -6.71
N ASP A 43 8.61 -14.47 -7.81
CA ASP A 43 7.17 -14.45 -8.11
C ASP A 43 6.35 -15.19 -7.04
N LEU A 44 6.84 -16.34 -6.56
CA LEU A 44 6.18 -17.09 -5.49
C LEU A 44 6.14 -16.29 -4.17
N PHE A 45 7.26 -15.66 -3.79
CA PHE A 45 7.31 -14.81 -2.59
C PHE A 45 6.44 -13.56 -2.74
N MET A 46 6.35 -12.98 -3.93
CA MET A 46 5.46 -11.84 -4.21
C MET A 46 3.99 -12.22 -3.98
N ILE A 47 3.53 -13.35 -4.53
CA ILE A 47 2.14 -13.81 -4.38
C ILE A 47 1.82 -14.13 -2.91
N LEU A 48 2.75 -14.81 -2.23
CA LEU A 48 2.62 -15.14 -0.81
C LEU A 48 2.54 -13.86 0.04
N GLY A 49 3.46 -12.92 -0.17
CA GLY A 49 3.49 -11.63 0.51
C GLY A 49 2.23 -10.79 0.27
N ALA A 50 1.76 -10.70 -0.97
CA ALA A 50 0.53 -9.99 -1.32
C ALA A 50 -0.70 -10.61 -0.64
N THR A 51 -0.77 -11.94 -0.57
CA THR A 51 -1.87 -12.66 0.10
C THR A 51 -1.84 -12.40 1.60
N CYS A 52 -0.66 -12.54 2.24
CA CYS A 52 -0.49 -12.24 3.67
C CYS A 52 -0.84 -10.79 4.00
N TYR A 53 -0.44 -9.84 3.16
CA TYR A 53 -0.76 -8.42 3.32
C TYR A 53 -2.26 -8.15 3.22
N ALA A 54 -2.94 -8.74 2.24
CA ALA A 54 -4.39 -8.63 2.10
C ALA A 54 -5.13 -9.21 3.32
N VAL A 55 -4.73 -10.39 3.79
CA VAL A 55 -5.29 -11.02 5.00
C VAL A 55 -5.05 -10.15 6.23
N SER A 56 -3.83 -9.63 6.40
CA SER A 56 -3.47 -8.75 7.53
C SER A 56 -4.34 -7.50 7.58
N ASN A 57 -4.52 -6.82 6.44
CA ASN A 57 -5.36 -5.63 6.36
C ASN A 57 -6.84 -5.92 6.68
N ILE A 58 -7.38 -7.04 6.20
CA ILE A 58 -8.77 -7.44 6.48
C ILE A 58 -8.94 -7.80 7.96
N MET A 59 -7.97 -8.53 8.55
CA MET A 59 -8.00 -8.85 9.97
C MET A 59 -7.89 -7.60 10.85
N LEU A 60 -7.01 -6.66 10.49
CA LEU A 60 -6.86 -5.41 11.22
C LEU A 60 -8.14 -4.56 11.13
N GLU A 61 -8.76 -4.48 9.94
CA GLU A 61 -10.07 -3.84 9.80
C GLU A 61 -11.13 -4.49 10.71
N TYR A 62 -11.15 -5.82 10.77
CA TYR A 62 -12.08 -6.55 11.62
C TYR A 62 -11.86 -6.30 13.12
N ILE A 63 -10.61 -6.29 13.58
CA ILE A 63 -10.25 -6.05 14.98
C ILE A 63 -10.60 -4.62 15.39
N VAL A 64 -10.19 -3.63 14.59
CA VAL A 64 -10.40 -2.19 14.89
C VAL A 64 -11.90 -1.82 14.90
N ARG A 65 -12.75 -2.56 14.18
CA ARG A 65 -14.21 -2.39 14.25
C ARG A 65 -14.84 -2.97 15.52
N LYS A 66 -14.18 -3.92 16.20
CA LYS A 66 -14.74 -4.63 17.37
C LYS A 66 -14.12 -4.23 18.70
N ARG A 67 -12.90 -3.69 18.69
CA ARG A 67 -12.10 -3.36 19.88
C ARG A 67 -11.56 -1.93 19.75
N PRO A 68 -11.21 -1.28 20.88
CA PRO A 68 -10.61 0.04 20.81
C PRO A 68 -9.27 0.01 20.06
N ILE A 69 -9.01 1.07 19.30
CA ILE A 69 -7.84 1.21 18.42
C ILE A 69 -6.53 1.00 19.21
N TYR A 70 -6.39 1.62 20.38
CA TYR A 70 -5.15 1.56 21.16
C TYR A 70 -4.78 0.15 21.64
N GLU A 71 -5.75 -0.73 21.93
CA GLU A 71 -5.48 -2.14 22.26
C GLU A 71 -4.93 -2.88 21.04
N ALA A 72 -5.55 -2.67 19.87
CA ALA A 72 -5.11 -3.30 18.63
C ALA A 72 -3.69 -2.86 18.23
N LEU A 73 -3.39 -1.55 18.30
CA LEU A 73 -2.04 -1.05 18.03
C LEU A 73 -1.03 -1.51 19.08
N GLY A 74 -1.42 -1.56 20.36
CA GLY A 74 -0.54 -1.99 21.43
C GLY A 74 -0.06 -3.43 21.23
N TYR A 75 -0.98 -4.36 20.99
CA TYR A 75 -0.62 -5.76 20.74
C TYR A 75 0.12 -5.95 19.42
N LEU A 76 -0.31 -5.28 18.34
CA LEU A 76 0.35 -5.38 17.02
C LEU A 76 1.76 -4.80 17.06
N GLY A 77 1.96 -3.67 17.74
CA GLY A 77 3.26 -3.04 17.92
C GLY A 77 4.20 -3.87 18.80
N LEU A 78 3.72 -4.37 19.94
CA LEU A 78 4.54 -5.16 20.86
C LEU A 78 4.97 -6.48 20.23
N LEU A 79 4.01 -7.29 19.77
CA LEU A 79 4.32 -8.58 19.15
C LEU A 79 5.06 -8.42 17.83
N GLY A 80 4.70 -7.41 17.03
CA GLY A 80 5.39 -7.07 15.79
C GLY A 80 6.85 -6.70 16.04
N THR A 81 7.16 -5.96 17.10
CA THR A 81 8.55 -5.59 17.44
C THR A 81 9.37 -6.83 17.81
N ILE A 82 8.79 -7.76 18.57
CA ILE A 82 9.49 -9.01 18.94
C ILE A 82 9.78 -9.85 17.69
N VAL A 83 8.78 -10.07 16.84
CA VAL A 83 8.93 -10.91 15.63
C VAL A 83 9.90 -10.27 14.64
N ASN A 84 9.74 -8.96 14.35
CA ASN A 84 10.65 -8.24 13.46
C ASN A 84 12.06 -8.17 14.02
N GLY A 85 12.22 -8.04 15.35
CA GLY A 85 13.54 -8.07 16.00
C GLY A 85 14.25 -9.41 15.82
N ILE A 86 13.53 -10.53 15.97
CA ILE A 86 14.08 -11.86 15.68
C ILE A 86 14.45 -12.00 14.20
N GLN A 87 13.59 -11.53 13.29
CA GLN A 87 13.85 -11.56 11.85
C GLN A 87 15.08 -10.72 11.46
N LEU A 88 15.22 -9.53 12.03
CA LEU A 88 16.37 -8.64 11.84
C LEU A 88 17.68 -9.34 12.26
N LEU A 89 17.68 -9.96 13.43
CA LEU A 89 18.85 -10.68 13.96
C LEU A 89 19.20 -11.92 13.12
N ALA A 90 18.21 -12.59 12.56
CA ALA A 90 18.42 -13.81 11.77
C ALA A 90 18.88 -13.52 10.33
N LEU A 91 18.32 -12.50 9.68
CA LEU A 91 18.50 -12.26 8.24
C LEU A 91 19.49 -11.13 7.93
N GLU A 92 19.49 -10.06 8.72
CA GLU A 92 20.14 -8.79 8.34
C GLU A 92 21.32 -8.43 9.25
N LEU A 93 21.60 -9.20 10.29
CA LEU A 93 22.64 -8.90 11.28
C LEU A 93 24.03 -8.67 10.66
N ASN A 94 24.38 -9.44 9.63
CA ASN A 94 25.68 -9.32 8.97
C ASN A 94 25.76 -8.03 8.14
N GLU A 95 24.67 -7.65 7.46
CA GLU A 95 24.57 -6.41 6.69
C GLU A 95 24.57 -5.17 7.58
N ILE A 96 23.92 -5.25 8.75
CA ILE A 96 23.92 -4.18 9.75
C ILE A 96 25.34 -3.91 10.28
N LYS A 97 26.14 -4.97 10.45
CA LYS A 97 27.53 -4.88 10.92
C LYS A 97 28.48 -4.31 9.88
N SER A 98 28.25 -4.60 8.59
CA SER A 98 29.09 -4.09 7.49
C SER A 98 28.73 -2.67 7.06
N THR A 99 27.58 -2.15 7.51
CA THR A 99 27.08 -0.83 7.11
C THR A 99 27.84 0.32 7.79
N THR A 100 28.22 1.33 7.01
CA THR A 100 28.86 2.55 7.50
C THR A 100 27.81 3.57 7.95
N TRP A 101 27.65 3.70 9.27
CA TRP A 101 26.68 4.60 9.88
C TRP A 101 27.15 6.06 9.82
N THR A 102 26.74 6.77 8.77
CA THR A 102 26.97 8.22 8.63
C THR A 102 25.78 9.01 9.17
N GLY A 103 26.01 10.21 9.72
CA GLY A 103 24.94 11.06 10.27
C GLY A 103 23.80 11.36 9.29
N GLN A 104 24.09 11.48 7.98
CA GLN A 104 23.07 11.62 6.93
C GLN A 104 22.21 10.37 6.76
N VAL A 105 22.82 9.19 6.76
CA VAL A 105 22.12 7.89 6.65
C VAL A 105 21.19 7.71 7.84
N VAL A 106 21.66 8.04 9.05
CA VAL A 106 20.83 8.02 10.27
C VAL A 106 19.68 9.02 10.15
N GLY A 107 19.94 10.23 9.64
CA GLY A 107 18.91 11.26 9.42
C GLY A 107 17.80 10.79 8.47
N TYR A 108 18.16 10.20 7.32
CA TYR A 108 17.17 9.66 6.37
C TYR A 108 16.38 8.48 6.97
N ASN A 109 17.05 7.60 7.71
CA ASN A 109 16.37 6.49 8.40
C ASN A 109 15.38 7.00 9.45
N LEU A 110 15.75 7.98 10.27
CA LEU A 110 14.85 8.57 11.26
C LEU A 110 13.63 9.23 10.61
N GLY A 111 13.83 9.96 9.52
CA GLY A 111 12.73 10.55 8.75
C GLY A 111 11.79 9.47 8.22
N PHE A 112 12.33 8.42 7.60
CA PHE A 112 11.55 7.29 7.11
C PHE A 112 10.75 6.61 8.23
N VAL A 113 11.38 6.32 9.38
CA VAL A 113 10.72 5.73 10.55
C VAL A 113 9.60 6.64 11.08
N ALA A 114 9.80 7.96 11.13
CA ALA A 114 8.77 8.90 11.57
C ALA A 114 7.55 8.90 10.64
N PHE A 115 7.74 8.92 9.32
CA PHE A 115 6.63 8.84 8.36
C PHE A 115 5.93 7.48 8.38
N MET A 116 6.68 6.39 8.52
CA MET A 116 6.09 5.05 8.68
C MET A 116 5.28 4.95 9.97
N LEU A 117 5.78 5.49 11.09
CA LEU A 117 5.05 5.53 12.35
C LEU A 117 3.73 6.30 12.23
N LEU A 118 3.74 7.43 11.51
CA LEU A 118 2.53 8.20 11.22
C LEU A 118 1.55 7.38 10.38
N LEU A 119 2.01 6.78 9.28
CA LEU A 119 1.18 5.95 8.40
C LEU A 119 0.52 4.80 9.19
N TYR A 120 1.31 4.00 9.90
CA TYR A 120 0.81 2.84 10.66
C TYR A 120 -0.08 3.22 11.85
N SER A 121 0.10 4.42 12.42
CA SER A 121 -0.80 4.94 13.46
C SER A 121 -2.13 5.42 12.87
N LEU A 122 -2.11 6.02 11.68
CA LEU A 122 -3.29 6.52 10.98
C LEU A 122 -4.08 5.41 10.28
N THR A 123 -3.45 4.32 9.84
CA THR A 123 -4.12 3.22 9.14
C THR A 123 -5.30 2.63 9.93
N PRO A 124 -5.18 2.32 11.23
CA PRO A 124 -6.30 1.87 12.05
C PRO A 124 -7.41 2.92 12.19
N VAL A 125 -7.07 4.21 12.30
CA VAL A 125 -8.05 5.29 12.32
C VAL A 125 -8.83 5.31 10.99
N LEU A 126 -8.12 5.18 9.87
CA LEU A 126 -8.73 5.10 8.55
C LEU A 126 -9.60 3.84 8.41
N PHE A 127 -9.19 2.68 8.92
CA PHE A 127 -10.02 1.47 8.91
C PHE A 127 -11.28 1.58 9.77
N ARG A 128 -11.29 2.45 10.78
CA ARG A 128 -12.50 2.75 11.54
C ARG A 128 -13.44 3.66 10.75
N MET A 129 -12.90 4.64 10.03
CA MET A 129 -13.67 5.60 9.21
C MET A 129 -14.07 5.05 7.84
N SER A 130 -13.33 4.07 7.32
CA SER A 130 -13.40 3.56 5.94
C SER A 130 -13.09 2.06 5.94
N SER A 131 -12.67 1.46 4.81
CA SER A 131 -12.36 0.02 4.69
C SER A 131 -10.93 -0.23 4.20
N ALA A 132 -10.45 -1.46 4.34
CA ALA A 132 -9.15 -1.89 3.79
C ALA A 132 -9.07 -1.69 2.27
N THR A 133 -10.18 -1.82 1.55
CA THR A 133 -10.24 -1.50 0.11
C THR A 133 -9.99 -0.02 -0.16
N PHE A 134 -10.61 0.87 0.63
CA PHE A 134 -10.43 2.31 0.48
C PHE A 134 -8.99 2.74 0.79
N TYR A 135 -8.36 2.13 1.79
CA TYR A 135 -6.94 2.36 2.09
C TYR A 135 -6.02 1.99 0.92
N ASN A 136 -6.18 0.79 0.34
CA ASN A 136 -5.36 0.39 -0.81
C ASN A 136 -5.61 1.26 -2.05
N LEU A 137 -6.86 1.72 -2.26
CA LEU A 137 -7.19 2.67 -3.32
C LEU A 137 -6.54 4.05 -3.07
N SER A 138 -6.48 4.48 -1.82
CA SER A 138 -5.82 5.73 -1.43
C SER A 138 -4.31 5.65 -1.67
N LEU A 139 -3.69 4.50 -1.38
CA LEU A 139 -2.27 4.26 -1.70
C LEU A 139 -2.02 4.34 -3.22
N LEU A 140 -2.88 3.70 -4.03
CA LEU A 140 -2.78 3.78 -5.49
C LEU A 140 -2.93 5.23 -6.01
N THR A 141 -3.72 6.05 -5.33
CA THR A 141 -3.85 7.48 -5.66
C THR A 141 -2.60 8.26 -5.23
N SER A 142 -2.00 7.93 -4.09
CA SER A 142 -0.73 8.51 -3.64
C SER A 142 0.39 8.27 -4.65
N ASP A 143 0.46 7.10 -5.27
CA ASP A 143 1.45 6.78 -6.31
C ASP A 143 1.32 7.72 -7.54
N VAL A 144 0.08 8.12 -7.89
CA VAL A 144 -0.16 9.11 -8.94
C VAL A 144 0.40 10.48 -8.54
N TYR A 145 0.17 10.93 -7.31
CA TYR A 145 0.70 12.20 -6.83
C TYR A 145 2.24 12.21 -6.80
N ILE A 146 2.86 11.09 -6.38
CA ILE A 146 4.30 10.93 -6.40
C ILE A 146 4.84 11.07 -7.83
N LEU A 147 4.19 10.46 -8.82
CA LEU A 147 4.57 10.60 -10.22
C LEU A 147 4.45 12.05 -10.72
N LEU A 148 3.33 12.71 -10.43
CA LEU A 148 3.10 14.10 -10.85
C LEU A 148 4.16 15.04 -10.26
N ILE A 149 4.49 14.88 -8.97
CA ILE A 149 5.58 15.62 -8.33
C ILE A 149 6.91 15.28 -9.00
N GLY A 150 7.17 14.01 -9.32
CA GLY A 150 8.35 13.58 -10.08
C GLY A 150 8.52 14.32 -11.40
N ILE A 151 7.44 14.45 -12.17
CA ILE A 151 7.45 15.14 -13.46
C ILE A 151 7.58 16.66 -13.28
N PHE A 152 6.72 17.28 -12.46
CA PHE A 152 6.61 18.74 -12.39
C PHE A 152 7.69 19.40 -11.52
N VAL A 153 8.15 18.73 -10.45
CA VAL A 153 9.12 19.28 -9.50
C VAL A 153 10.53 18.81 -9.82
N PHE A 154 10.69 17.51 -10.12
CA PHE A 154 12.01 16.92 -10.35
C PHE A 154 12.38 16.78 -11.83
N GLY A 155 11.45 17.08 -12.75
CA GLY A 155 11.71 17.05 -14.19
C GLY A 155 11.98 15.66 -14.73
N TYR A 156 11.38 14.61 -14.15
CA TYR A 156 11.57 13.24 -14.65
C TYR A 156 10.98 13.04 -16.04
N ASP A 157 11.83 12.58 -16.96
CA ASP A 157 11.42 12.14 -18.29
C ASP A 157 10.72 10.78 -18.21
N VAL A 158 9.40 10.80 -18.33
CA VAL A 158 8.56 9.61 -18.25
C VAL A 158 8.34 9.07 -19.66
N THR A 159 8.61 7.78 -19.86
CA THR A 159 8.37 7.16 -21.18
C THR A 159 6.88 7.23 -21.55
N PRO A 160 6.52 7.37 -22.84
CA PRO A 160 5.12 7.43 -23.27
C PRO A 160 4.30 6.22 -22.82
N PHE A 161 4.91 5.04 -22.77
CA PHE A 161 4.28 3.81 -22.28
C PHE A 161 3.89 3.90 -20.80
N TYR A 162 4.76 4.48 -19.98
CA TYR A 162 4.50 4.66 -18.55
C TYR A 162 3.37 5.67 -18.31
N THR A 163 3.28 6.71 -19.14
CA THR A 163 2.16 7.67 -19.11
C THR A 163 0.83 6.97 -19.38
N ILE A 164 0.76 6.06 -20.36
CA ILE A 164 -0.46 5.30 -20.67
C ILE A 164 -0.87 4.39 -19.50
N ALA A 165 0.09 3.72 -18.85
CA ALA A 165 -0.18 2.88 -17.68
C ALA A 165 -0.79 3.69 -16.53
N TYR A 166 -0.26 4.88 -16.26
CA TYR A 166 -0.80 5.77 -15.22
C TYR A 166 -2.15 6.38 -15.58
N VAL A 167 -2.39 6.73 -16.84
CA VAL A 167 -3.73 7.16 -17.30
C VAL A 167 -4.75 6.05 -17.07
N LEU A 168 -4.37 4.78 -17.31
CA LEU A 168 -5.25 3.65 -17.04
C LEU A 168 -5.55 3.53 -15.53
N VAL A 169 -4.54 3.64 -14.67
CA VAL A 169 -4.72 3.66 -13.20
C VAL A 169 -5.64 4.81 -12.77
N ILE A 170 -5.41 6.04 -13.25
CA ILE A 170 -6.23 7.21 -12.95
C ILE A 170 -7.67 7.00 -13.40
N SER A 171 -7.88 6.47 -14.60
CA SER A 171 -9.23 6.18 -15.10
C SER A 171 -9.97 5.17 -14.22
N GLY A 172 -9.29 4.10 -13.78
CA GLY A 172 -9.84 3.12 -12.86
C GLY A 172 -10.19 3.73 -11.49
N LEU A 173 -9.32 4.60 -10.96
CA LEU A 173 -9.58 5.36 -9.73
C LEU A 173 -10.80 6.27 -9.86
N VAL A 174 -10.93 7.00 -10.97
CA VAL A 174 -12.07 7.90 -11.23
C VAL A 174 -13.37 7.11 -11.33
N ILE A 175 -13.41 6.00 -12.10
CA ILE A 175 -14.61 5.16 -12.24
C ILE A 175 -14.99 4.54 -10.89
N PHE A 176 -14.01 4.15 -10.06
CA PHE A 176 -14.27 3.62 -8.73
C PHE A 176 -14.89 4.67 -7.80
N ASN A 177 -14.39 5.91 -7.83
CA ASN A 177 -14.87 7.00 -6.96
C ASN A 177 -16.23 7.57 -7.40
N ILE A 178 -16.51 7.61 -8.72
CA ILE A 178 -17.81 8.05 -9.27
C ILE A 178 -18.88 6.98 -9.09
N SER A 179 -18.51 5.69 -9.13
CA SER A 179 -19.43 4.61 -8.80
C SER A 179 -19.95 4.84 -7.38
N PRO A 180 -21.28 4.85 -7.14
CA PRO A 180 -21.84 5.17 -5.82
C PRO A 180 -21.21 4.27 -4.77
N SER A 181 -20.32 4.87 -4.00
CA SER A 181 -19.48 4.16 -3.04
C SER A 181 -20.33 3.76 -1.86
N LEU A 182 -20.10 2.54 -1.36
CA LEU A 182 -20.73 2.05 -0.14
C LEU A 182 -20.49 2.96 1.08
N ALA A 183 -19.51 3.88 1.00
CA ALA A 183 -19.26 4.92 2.00
C ALA A 183 -20.48 5.85 2.14
N SER A 184 -21.19 6.17 1.06
CA SER A 184 -22.41 6.99 1.16
C SER A 184 -23.51 6.26 1.93
N ASP A 185 -23.76 4.96 1.65
CA ASP A 185 -24.79 4.19 2.35
C ASP A 185 -24.44 3.85 3.82
N SER A 186 -23.16 3.67 4.14
CA SER A 186 -22.71 3.37 5.51
C SER A 186 -22.57 4.63 6.38
N ILE A 187 -22.15 5.76 5.82
CA ILE A 187 -22.18 7.06 6.51
C ILE A 187 -23.62 7.58 6.66
N LEU A 188 -24.51 7.35 5.67
CA LEU A 188 -25.94 7.66 5.81
C LEU A 188 -26.63 6.80 6.88
N LYS A 189 -26.17 5.57 7.13
CA LYS A 189 -26.64 4.76 8.27
C LYS A 189 -26.06 5.16 9.62
N LEU A 190 -24.90 5.82 9.64
CA LEU A 190 -24.30 6.37 10.88
C LEU A 190 -24.85 7.76 11.22
N LYS A 191 -25.55 8.43 10.30
CA LYS A 191 -26.27 9.68 10.55
C LYS A 191 -27.63 9.43 11.21
N GLY A 192 -27.67 8.53 12.17
CA GLY A 192 -28.77 8.31 13.12
C GLY A 192 -28.50 9.03 14.43
N PHE A 193 -28.35 10.36 14.37
CA PHE A 193 -28.44 11.21 15.55
C PHE A 193 -29.92 11.50 15.81
N ASN A 194 -30.50 10.78 16.78
CA ASN A 194 -31.19 11.42 17.90
C ASN A 194 -30.33 11.14 19.14
#